data_AF-A0A212R2X8-F1
#
_entry.id   AF-A0A212R2X8-F1
#
_cell.length_a   1.000
_cell.length_b   1.000
_cell.length_c   1.000
_cell.angle_alpha   90.00
_cell.angle_beta   90.00
_cell.angle_gamma   90.00
#
_symmetry.space_group_name_H-M   'P 1'
#
loop_
_entity.id
_entity.type
_entity.pdbx_description
1 polymer ?
#
loop_
_entity_poly.entity_id
_entity_poly.type
_entity_poly.pdbx_seq_one_letter_code
_entity_poly.pdbx_strand_id
1 'polypeptide(L)'
;MIDLPPDAEQRLIRRLRRIQGQARGIERMIQEGRDCREVLEQLAALQAAARQAFLFASRSYLQACAQEDPAHAVPALRDLLEALKRLPS
;
A
#
# COMPACT_ATOMS: atom_id res chain seq x y z
N MET A 1 -8.66 -16.14 -10.71
CA MET A 1 -7.56 -15.35 -10.10
C MET A 1 -7.63 -14.03 -10.81
N ILE A 2 -7.96 -12.94 -10.11
CA ILE A 2 -8.21 -11.65 -10.76
C ILE A 2 -6.85 -11.01 -11.01
N ASP A 3 -6.47 -10.93 -12.29
CA ASP A 3 -5.19 -10.38 -12.70
C ASP A 3 -5.26 -8.85 -12.72
N LEU A 4 -4.25 -8.20 -12.13
CA LEU A 4 -4.07 -6.76 -12.28
C LEU A 4 -3.74 -6.44 -13.75
N PRO A 5 -4.25 -5.33 -14.28
CA PRO A 5 -3.71 -4.76 -15.52
C PRO A 5 -2.18 -4.62 -15.42
N PRO A 6 -1.40 -5.02 -16.44
CA PRO A 6 0.06 -5.07 -16.34
C PRO A 6 0.71 -3.74 -15.95
N ASP A 7 0.13 -2.62 -16.37
CA ASP A 7 0.57 -1.28 -16.02
C ASP A 7 0.34 -0.96 -14.53
N ALA A 8 -0.78 -1.40 -13.97
CA ALA A 8 -1.11 -1.25 -12.55
C ALA A 8 -0.22 -2.14 -11.68
N GLU A 9 0.03 -3.38 -12.11
CA GLU A 9 0.95 -4.30 -11.43
C GLU A 9 2.36 -3.69 -11.31
N GLN A 10 2.93 -3.23 -12.42
CA GLN A 10 4.26 -2.62 -12.41
C GLN A 10 4.33 -1.37 -11.52
N ARG A 11 3.28 -0.53 -11.50
CA ARG A 11 3.21 0.64 -10.62
C ARG A 11 3.16 0.22 -9.15
N LEU A 12 2.38 -0.80 -8.80
CA LEU A 12 2.29 -1.31 -7.44
C LEU A 12 3.64 -1.89 -6.98
N ILE A 13 4.30 -2.69 -7.82
CA ILE A 13 5.64 -3.23 -7.54
C ILE A 13 6.65 -2.11 -7.29
N ARG A 14 6.64 -1.04 -8.10
CA ARG A 14 7.53 0.13 -7.89
C ARG A 14 7.28 0.80 -6.53
N ARG A 15 6.02 0.95 -6.11
CA ARG A 15 5.67 1.51 -4.79
C ARG A 15 6.17 0.61 -3.66
N LEU A 16 5.96 -0.71 -3.77
CA LEU A 16 6.43 -1.68 -2.78
C LEU A 16 7.96 -1.70 -2.65
N ARG A 17 8.69 -1.62 -3.77
CA ARG A 17 10.17 -1.49 -3.76
C ARG A 17 10.63 -0.24 -3.02
N ARG A 18 9.92 0.90 -3.18
CA ARG A 18 10.22 2.13 -2.43
C ARG A 18 10.00 1.94 -0.93
N ILE A 19 8.87 1.36 -0.55
CA ILE A 19 8.54 1.04 0.86
C ILE A 19 9.60 0.13 1.47
N GLN A 20 10.04 -0.90 0.74
CA GLN A 20 11.14 -1.78 1.18
C GLN A 20 12.47 -1.02 1.36
N GLY A 21 12.76 -0.05 0.50
CA GLY A 21 13.92 0.83 0.66
C GLY A 21 13.82 1.69 1.91
N GLN A 22 12.66 2.30 2.17
CA GLN A 22 12.40 3.09 3.37
C GLN A 22 12.55 2.26 4.65
N ALA A 23 11.97 1.04 4.69
CA ALA A 23 12.09 0.14 5.84
C ALA A 23 13.55 -0.23 6.14
N ARG A 24 14.34 -0.57 5.12
CA ARG A 24 15.79 -0.82 5.26
C ARG A 24 16.56 0.41 5.72
N GLY A 25 16.17 1.59 5.25
CA GLY A 25 16.74 2.85 5.71
C GLY A 25 16.50 3.07 7.20
N ILE A 26 15.26 2.90 7.66
CA ILE A 26 14.89 3.04 9.07
C ILE A 26 15.63 2.04 9.95
N GLU A 27 15.73 0.77 9.53
CA GLU A 27 16.51 -0.25 10.24
C GLU A 27 17.96 0.20 10.47
N ARG A 28 18.61 0.73 9.42
CA ARG A 28 19.97 1.26 9.52
C ARG A 28 20.05 2.47 10.46
N MET A 29 19.10 3.40 10.39
CA MET A 29 19.07 4.56 11.29
C MET A 29 19.00 4.14 12.76
N ILE A 30 18.26 3.08 13.07
CA ILE A 30 18.16 2.52 14.42
C ILE A 30 19.49 1.88 14.82
N GLN A 31 20.11 1.08 13.95
CA GLN A 31 21.42 0.45 14.21
C GLN A 31 22.53 1.48 14.43
N GLU A 32 22.48 2.61 13.73
CA GLU A 32 23.43 3.73 13.85
C GLU A 32 23.14 4.63 15.08
N GLY A 33 22.06 4.38 15.82
CA GLY A 33 21.69 5.17 16.99
C GLY A 33 21.29 6.61 16.65
N ARG A 34 20.65 6.83 15.50
CA ARG A 34 20.16 8.17 15.10
C ARG A 34 19.09 8.71 16.06
N ASP A 35 18.89 10.02 15.99
CA ASP A 35 17.93 10.73 16.82
C ASP A 35 16.51 10.15 16.67
N CYS A 36 15.80 10.07 17.80
CA CYS A 36 14.49 9.44 17.86
C CYS A 36 13.45 10.18 17.01
N ARG A 37 13.52 11.51 16.91
CA ARG A 37 12.61 12.30 16.07
C ARG A 37 12.83 11.96 14.60
N GLU A 38 14.07 11.87 14.16
CA GLU A 38 14.39 11.53 12.76
C GLU A 38 13.87 10.14 12.38
N VAL A 39 14.03 9.14 13.26
CA VAL A 39 13.51 7.79 13.06
C VAL A 39 11.97 7.80 13.00
N LEU A 40 11.31 8.53 13.90
CA LEU A 40 9.85 8.66 13.93
C LEU A 40 9.30 9.34 12.68
N GLU A 41 9.98 10.37 12.17
CA GLU A 41 9.62 11.04 10.91
C GLU A 41 9.71 10.08 9.72
N GLN A 42 10.75 9.24 9.66
CA GLN A 42 10.86 8.24 8.59
C GLN A 42 9.81 7.13 8.71
N LEU A 43 9.48 6.69 9.92
CA LEU A 43 8.38 5.74 10.16
C LEU A 43 7.02 6.33 9.71
N ALA A 44 6.76 7.60 10.00
CA ALA A 44 5.56 8.28 9.51
C ALA A 44 5.53 8.36 7.98
N ALA A 45 6.68 8.63 7.35
CA ALA A 45 6.80 8.63 5.88
C ALA A 45 6.59 7.23 5.28
N LEU A 46 7.05 6.17 5.95
CA LEU A 46 6.79 4.78 5.57
C LEU A 46 5.30 4.45 5.65
N GLN A 47 4.64 4.82 6.75
CA GLN A 47 3.20 4.62 6.94
C GLN A 47 2.39 5.33 5.85
N ALA A 48 2.72 6.58 5.52
CA ALA A 48 2.07 7.33 4.45
C ALA A 48 2.28 6.65 3.08
N ALA A 49 3.49 6.17 2.78
CA ALA A 49 3.77 5.45 1.55
C ALA A 49 2.99 4.13 1.45
N ALA A 50 2.90 3.36 2.53
CA ALA A 50 2.13 2.13 2.61
C ALA A 50 0.63 2.39 2.40
N ARG A 51 0.08 3.42 3.03
CA ARG A 51 -1.33 3.85 2.84
C ARG A 51 -1.62 4.18 1.38
N GLN A 52 -0.72 4.92 0.71
CA GLN A 52 -0.90 5.24 -0.71
C GLN A 52 -0.82 4.00 -1.60
N ALA A 53 0.08 3.05 -1.30
CA ALA A 53 0.17 1.79 -2.03
C ALA A 53 -1.09 0.94 -1.85
N PHE A 54 -1.63 0.87 -0.63
CA PHE A 54 -2.89 0.22 -0.33
C PHE A 54 -4.04 0.81 -1.15
N LEU A 55 -4.26 2.13 -1.07
CA LEU A 55 -5.32 2.81 -1.84
C LEU A 55 -5.21 2.57 -3.35
N PHE A 56 -3.99 2.61 -3.89
CA PHE A 56 -3.74 2.33 -5.29
C PHE A 56 -4.07 0.88 -5.66
N ALA A 57 -3.62 -0.09 -4.87
CA ALA A 57 -3.90 -1.51 -5.09
C ALA A 57 -5.40 -1.77 -5.04
N SER A 58 -6.06 -1.29 -3.99
CA SER A 58 -7.50 -1.41 -3.79
C SER A 58 -8.31 -0.90 -4.98
N ARG A 59 -8.02 0.31 -5.45
CA ARG A 59 -8.68 0.87 -6.63
C ARG A 59 -8.46 -0.01 -7.87
N SER A 60 -7.22 -0.47 -8.07
CA SER A 60 -6.85 -1.25 -9.25
C SER A 60 -7.54 -2.61 -9.25
N TYR A 61 -7.58 -3.30 -8.10
CA TYR A 61 -8.29 -4.57 -7.95
C TYR A 61 -9.81 -4.40 -8.07
N LEU A 62 -10.41 -3.36 -7.49
CA LEU A 62 -11.85 -3.11 -7.68
C LEU A 62 -12.21 -2.89 -9.14
N GLN A 63 -11.39 -2.13 -9.87
CA GLN A 63 -11.60 -1.90 -11.30
C GLN A 63 -11.47 -3.20 -12.09
N ALA A 64 -10.49 -4.06 -11.78
CA ALA A 64 -10.34 -5.37 -12.41
C ALA A 64 -11.54 -6.29 -12.11
N CYS A 65 -11.96 -6.40 -10.84
CA CYS A 65 -13.14 -7.17 -10.45
C CYS A 65 -14.40 -6.72 -11.21
N ALA A 66 -14.63 -5.42 -11.29
CA ALA A 66 -15.82 -4.86 -11.94
C ALA A 66 -15.83 -5.06 -13.47
N GLN A 67 -14.66 -5.14 -14.11
CA GLN A 67 -14.54 -5.42 -15.54
C GLN A 67 -14.76 -6.91 -15.86
N GLU A 68 -14.33 -7.79 -14.96
CA GLU A 68 -14.43 -9.24 -15.16
C GLU A 68 -15.83 -9.77 -14.80
N ASP A 69 -16.39 -9.36 -13.65
CA ASP A 69 -17.74 -9.71 -13.24
C ASP A 69 -18.39 -8.61 -12.35
N PRO A 70 -19.38 -7.88 -12.87
CA PRO A 70 -20.12 -6.86 -12.11
C PRO A 70 -20.76 -7.37 -10.82
N ALA A 71 -21.14 -8.65 -10.74
CA ALA A 71 -21.72 -9.25 -9.54
C ALA A 71 -20.71 -9.35 -8.40
N HIS A 72 -19.41 -9.47 -8.71
CA HIS A 72 -18.33 -9.52 -7.74
C HIS A 72 -17.83 -8.13 -7.29
N ALA A 73 -18.26 -7.05 -7.96
CA ALA A 73 -17.83 -5.69 -7.64
C ALA A 73 -18.34 -5.22 -6.26
N VAL A 74 -19.58 -5.56 -5.90
CA VAL A 74 -20.19 -5.12 -4.63
C VAL A 74 -19.56 -5.80 -3.41
N PRO A 75 -19.34 -7.14 -3.39
CA PRO A 75 -18.56 -7.79 -2.34
C PRO A 75 -17.14 -7.21 -2.22
N ALA A 76 -16.42 -7.05 -3.34
CA ALA A 76 -15.06 -6.51 -3.31
C ALA A 76 -15.02 -5.07 -2.76
N LEU A 77 -16.00 -4.23 -3.11
CA LEU A 77 -16.13 -2.88 -2.56
C LEU A 77 -16.35 -2.90 -1.04
N ARG A 78 -17.16 -3.83 -0.53
CA ARG A 78 -17.39 -3.99 0.91
C ARG A 78 -16.10 -4.36 1.64
N ASP A 79 -15.36 -5.33 1.11
CA ASP A 79 -14.07 -5.74 1.68
C ASP A 79 -13.07 -4.59 1.71
N LEU A 80 -13.06 -3.76 0.66
CA LEU A 80 -12.25 -2.55 0.64
C LEU A 80 -12.68 -1.57 1.74
N LEU A 81 -13.98 -1.29 1.88
CA LEU A 81 -14.46 -0.37 2.91
C LEU A 81 -14.09 -0.85 4.32
N GLU A 82 -14.16 -2.15 4.58
CA GLU A 82 -13.71 -2.75 5.84
C GLU A 82 -12.20 -2.61 6.03
N ALA A 83 -11.40 -2.84 4.99
CA ALA A 83 -9.96 -2.67 5.08
C ALA A 83 -9.54 -1.20 5.27
N LEU A 84 -10.28 -0.24 4.69
CA LEU A 84 -10.06 1.20 4.90
C LEU A 84 -10.30 1.62 6.35
N LYS A 85 -11.29 1.04 7.04
CA LYS A 85 -11.56 1.30 8.47
C LYS A 85 -10.41 0.88 9.38
N ARG A 86 -9.59 -0.08 8.95
CA ARG A 86 -8.45 -0.59 9.72
C ARG A 86 -7.19 0.23 9.54
N LEU A 87 -7.18 1.20 8.61
CA LEU A 87 -6.04 2.09 8.44
C LEU A 87 -5.99 3.08 9.62
N PRO A 88 -4.87 3.18 10.33
CA PRO A 88 -4.69 4.24 11.32
C PRO A 88 -4.83 5.61 10.64
N SER A 89 -5.43 6.56 11.37
CA SER A 89 -5.74 7.91 10.89
C SER A 89 -4.50 8.63 10.39
#